data_AF-V4ZSR8-F1
#
_entry.id   AF-V4ZSR8-F1
#
_cell.length_a   1.000
_cell.length_b   1.000
_cell.length_c   1.000
_cell.angle_alpha   90.00
_cell.angle_beta   90.00
_cell.angle_gamma   90.00
#
_symmetry.space_group_name_H-M   'P 1'
#
loop_
_entity.id
_entity.type
_entity.pdbx_description
1 polymer ?
#
loop_
_entity_poly.entity_id
_entity_poly.type
_entity_poly.pdbx_seq_one_letter_code
_entity_poly.pdbx_strand_id
1 'polypeptide(L)' 'MDDTDAARREGPDVVACERCPALADCRSRIVNGDGPGDAALLFVGEAPGETEDREGSPFVGRSGDVLDDALRDAGLART' A
#
# COMPACT_ATOMS: atom_id res chain seq x y z
N MET A 1 -10.94 -27.06 7.26
CA MET A 1 -10.63 -26.15 8.38
C MET A 1 -10.19 -24.89 7.71
N ASP A 2 -11.13 -23.97 7.63
CA ASP A 2 -11.10 -22.75 6.82
C ASP A 2 -10.32 -21.70 7.61
N ASP A 3 -9.06 -21.48 7.23
CA ASP A 3 -8.22 -20.41 7.78
C ASP A 3 -8.33 -19.22 6.81
N THR A 4 -9.51 -18.60 6.78
CA THR A 4 -9.66 -17.27 6.20
C THR A 4 -9.09 -16.27 7.21
N ASP A 5 -7.75 -16.24 7.35
CA ASP A 5 -7.06 -15.20 8.12
C ASP A 5 -7.17 -13.91 7.31
N ALA A 6 -8.16 -13.09 7.66
CA ALA A 6 -8.28 -11.75 7.14
C ALA A 6 -6.96 -11.02 7.41
N ALA A 7 -6.21 -10.74 6.32
CA ALA A 7 -4.87 -10.15 6.33
C ALA A 7 -4.73 -9.11 7.46
N ARG A 8 -4.07 -9.52 8.54
CA ARG A 8 -3.80 -8.62 9.66
C ARG A 8 -2.80 -7.59 9.14
N ARG A 9 -3.20 -6.32 9.14
CA ARG A 9 -2.29 -5.18 8.93
C ARG A 9 -1.25 -5.18 10.02
N GLU A 10 -0.12 -5.82 9.77
CA GLU A 10 1.00 -5.85 10.69
C GLU A 10 2.09 -4.89 10.18
N GLY A 11 2.17 -3.72 10.82
CA GLY A 11 3.12 -2.68 10.48
C GLY A 11 2.88 -1.41 11.29
N PRO A 12 3.84 -0.47 11.30
CA PRO A 12 3.65 0.82 11.96
C PRO A 12 2.51 1.59 11.28
N ASP A 13 1.46 1.90 12.05
CA ASP A 13 0.37 2.75 11.58
C ASP A 13 0.72 4.22 11.84
N VAL A 14 1.28 4.88 10.82
CA VAL A 14 1.64 6.29 10.91
C VAL A 14 0.39 7.14 10.64
N VAL A 15 -0.02 7.94 11.61
CA VAL A 15 -1.30 8.70 11.53
C VAL A 15 -1.14 10.22 11.51
N ALA A 16 0.01 10.77 11.92
CA ALA A 16 0.17 12.23 12.13
C ALA A 16 1.60 12.76 11.91
N CYS A 17 2.36 12.22 10.94
CA CYS A 17 3.73 12.65 10.70
C CYS A 17 3.79 14.04 10.03
N GLU A 18 4.35 15.05 10.71
CA GLU A 18 4.47 16.43 10.18
C GLU A 18 5.94 16.86 9.98
N ARG A 19 6.88 15.91 9.96
CA ARG A 19 8.33 16.21 9.86
C ARG A 19 8.75 16.90 8.56
N CYS A 20 7.93 16.82 7.52
CA CYS A 20 8.17 17.43 6.21
C CYS A 20 6.99 18.35 5.87
N PRO A 21 7.11 19.68 6.08
CA PRO A 21 6.00 20.62 5.88
C PRO A 21 5.39 20.55 4.48
N ALA A 22 6.22 20.55 3.43
CA ALA A 22 5.75 20.48 2.04
C ALA A 22 4.91 19.22 1.74
N LEU A 23 5.23 18.08 2.38
CA LEU A 23 4.46 16.84 2.23
C LEU A 23 3.21 16.82 3.11
N ALA A 24 3.21 17.56 4.22
CA ALA A 24 2.05 17.72 5.10
C ALA A 24 1.00 18.62 4.46
N ASP A 25 1.45 19.64 3.76
CA ASP A 25 0.57 20.60 3.08
C ASP A 25 -0.08 20.04 1.81
N CYS A 26 0.53 19.04 1.16
CA CYS A 26 0.06 18.54 -0.14
C CYS A 26 -0.80 17.27 -0.09
N ARG A 27 -0.73 16.48 0.99
CA ARG A 27 -1.46 15.20 1.13
C ARG A 27 -2.76 15.42 1.91
N SER A 28 -3.79 14.61 1.65
CA SER A 28 -4.99 14.62 2.49
C SER A 28 -4.88 13.62 3.66
N ARG A 29 -4.08 12.56 3.49
CA ARG A 29 -3.86 11.53 4.52
C ARG A 29 -2.52 10.82 4.32
N ILE A 30 -2.16 9.98 5.27
CA ILE A 30 -1.01 9.07 5.14
C ILE A 30 -1.52 7.76 4.54
N VAL A 31 -0.84 7.27 3.51
CA VAL A 31 -1.08 5.94 2.93
C VAL A 31 -0.04 5.00 3.51
N ASN A 32 -0.46 4.17 4.47
CA ASN A 32 0.38 3.13 5.06
C ASN A 32 0.51 1.95 4.10
N GLY A 33 1.56 1.14 4.27
CA GLY A 33 1.74 -0.10 3.52
C GLY A 33 0.61 -1.10 3.81
N ASP A 34 0.36 -1.99 2.86
CA ASP A 34 -0.66 -3.03 2.93
C ASP A 34 -0.06 -4.39 2.55
N GLY A 35 -0.50 -5.44 3.23
CA GLY A 35 0.02 -6.80 3.08
C GLY A 35 0.41 -7.48 4.41
N PRO A 36 0.76 -8.77 4.36
CA PRO A 36 1.10 -9.54 5.55
C PRO A 36 2.49 -9.17 6.10
N GLY A 37 2.62 -9.15 7.43
CA GLY A 37 3.88 -8.78 8.11
C GLY A 37 5.04 -9.76 7.87
N ASP A 38 4.73 -10.99 7.45
CA ASP A 38 5.67 -12.06 7.12
C ASP A 38 5.83 -12.30 5.62
N ALA A 39 5.42 -11.35 4.77
CA ALA A 39 5.57 -11.44 3.32
C ALA A 39 7.01 -11.75 2.90
N ALA A 40 7.19 -12.74 2.02
CA ALA A 40 8.50 -13.09 1.47
C ALA A 40 9.05 -12.02 0.49
N LEU A 41 8.19 -11.17 -0.04
CA LEU A 41 8.51 -10.11 -1.00
C LEU A 41 7.82 -8.80 -0.58
N LEU A 42 8.56 -7.70 -0.67
CA LEU A 42 8.06 -6.34 -0.42
C LEU A 42 8.24 -5.50 -1.69
N PHE A 43 7.16 -4.88 -2.15
CA PHE A 43 7.19 -3.91 -3.25
C PHE A 43 7.12 -2.49 -2.68
N VAL A 44 8.09 -1.65 -3.04
CA VAL A 44 8.19 -0.25 -2.58
C VAL A 44 8.07 0.67 -3.78
N GLY A 45 7.03 1.52 -3.77
CA GLY A 45 6.85 2.59 -4.75
C GLY A 45 7.56 3.90 -4.34
N GLU A 46 7.39 4.95 -5.14
CA GLU A 46 7.97 6.27 -4.84
C GLU A 46 7.15 7.04 -3.78
N ALA A 47 5.88 7.29 -4.09
CA ALA A 47 4.97 8.06 -3.26
C ALA A 47 3.51 7.75 -3.63
N PRO A 48 2.53 8.04 -2.74
CA PRO A 48 1.11 7.99 -3.08
C PRO A 48 0.77 8.97 -4.21
N GLY A 49 0.01 8.51 -5.21
CA GLY A 49 -0.63 9.37 -6.19
C GLY A 49 -1.97 9.93 -5.68
N GLU A 50 -2.71 10.61 -6.56
CA GLU A 50 -4.02 11.18 -6.23
C GLU A 50 -5.03 10.11 -5.79
N THR A 51 -5.10 8.98 -6.49
CA THR A 51 -6.02 7.89 -6.14
C THR A 51 -5.63 7.25 -4.82
N GLU A 52 -4.35 6.97 -4.60
CA GLU A 52 -3.86 6.41 -3.34
C GLU A 52 -4.13 7.35 -2.15
N ASP A 53 -3.86 8.66 -2.31
CA ASP A 53 -4.16 9.66 -1.28
C ASP A 53 -5.66 9.74 -0.97
N ARG A 54 -6.52 9.66 -2.00
CA ARG A 54 -7.97 9.68 -1.81
C ARG A 54 -8.48 8.42 -1.09
N GLU A 55 -8.07 7.24 -1.55
CA GLU A 55 -8.59 5.96 -1.04
C GLU A 55 -7.91 5.54 0.27
N GLY A 56 -6.67 5.95 0.51
CA GLY A 56 -5.88 5.56 1.68
C GLY A 56 -5.19 4.20 1.57
N SER A 57 -5.12 3.65 0.36
CA SER A 57 -4.48 2.35 0.06
C SER A 57 -3.40 2.51 -1.00
N PRO A 58 -2.28 1.77 -0.91
CA PRO A 58 -1.20 1.85 -1.90
C PRO A 58 -1.58 1.11 -3.20
N PHE A 59 -1.03 1.54 -4.34
CA PHE A 59 -1.16 0.87 -5.64
C PHE A 59 -2.62 0.59 -6.08
N VAL A 60 -3.52 1.57 -5.90
CA VAL A 60 -4.93 1.50 -6.33
C VAL A 60 -5.23 2.35 -7.58
N GLY A 61 -4.26 3.13 -8.05
CA GLY A 61 -4.31 3.85 -9.31
C GLY A 61 -3.76 3.04 -10.49
N ARG A 62 -3.55 3.72 -11.64
CA ARG A 62 -3.13 3.10 -12.90
C ARG A 62 -1.82 2.31 -12.79
N SER A 63 -0.85 2.80 -12.01
CA SER A 63 0.42 2.07 -11.80
C SER A 63 0.22 0.81 -10.96
N GLY A 64 -0.81 0.79 -10.12
CA GLY A 64 -1.26 -0.39 -9.40
C GLY A 64 -1.83 -1.46 -10.33
N ASP A 65 -2.64 -1.06 -11.31
CA ASP A 65 -3.15 -2.00 -12.33
C ASP A 65 -2.01 -2.69 -13.10
N VAL A 66 -0.98 -1.92 -13.48
CA VAL A 66 0.21 -2.45 -14.16
C VAL A 66 0.99 -3.41 -13.27
N LEU A 67 1.13 -3.09 -11.97
CA LEU A 67 1.76 -3.99 -11.00
C LEU A 67 0.95 -5.28 -10.87
N ASP A 68 -0.37 -5.20 -10.79
CA ASP A 68 -1.26 -6.36 -10.65
C ASP A 68 -1.18 -7.29 -11.85
N ASP A 69 -1.12 -6.74 -13.05
CA ASP A 69 -0.91 -7.51 -14.28
C ASP A 69 0.45 -8.23 -14.26
N ALA A 70 1.52 -7.52 -13.88
CA ALA A 70 2.86 -8.12 -13.80
C ALA A 70 2.97 -9.23 -12.74
N LEU A 71 2.34 -9.04 -11.57
CA LEU A 71 2.28 -10.06 -10.52
C LEU A 71 1.50 -11.28 -10.98
N ARG A 72 0.36 -11.06 -11.67
CA ARG A 72 -0.46 -12.14 -12.22
C ARG A 72 0.32 -12.95 -13.26
N ASP A 73 1.04 -12.29 -14.16
CA ASP A 73 1.88 -12.94 -15.16
C ASP A 73 3.03 -13.75 -14.52
N ALA A 74 3.53 -13.29 -13.37
CA ALA A 74 4.54 -13.99 -12.58
C ALA A 74 3.97 -15.11 -11.68
N GLY A 75 2.65 -15.30 -11.64
CA GLY A 75 1.99 -16.27 -10.76
C GLY A 75 2.03 -15.90 -9.27
N LEU A 76 2.14 -14.60 -8.96
CA LEU A 76 2.19 -14.07 -7.60
C LEU A 76 0.86 -13.43 -7.23
N ALA A 77 0.38 -13.70 -6.01
CA ALA A 77 -0.73 -12.97 -5.40
C ALA A 77 -0.19 -11.71 -4.69
N ARG A 78 -0.92 -10.59 -4.77
CA ARG A 78 -0.54 -9.32 -4.14
C ARG A 78 -0.82 -9.28 -2.63
N THR A 79 -1.91 -9.91 -2.22
CA THR A 79 -2.41 -9.97 -0.83
C THR A 79 -3.09 -11.31 -0.60
#